data_AF-A0A6L8GNR3-F1
#
_entry.id   AF-A0A6L8GNR3-F1
#
_cell.length_a   1.000
_cell.length_b   1.000
_cell.length_c   1.000
_cell.angle_alpha   90.00
_cell.angle_beta   90.00
_cell.angle_gamma   90.00
#
_symmetry.space_group_name_H-M   'P 1'
#
loop_
_entity.id
_entity.type
_entity.pdbx_description
1 polymer ?
#
loop_
_entity_poly.entity_id
_entity_poly.type
_entity_poly.pdbx_seq_one_letter_code
_entity_poly.pdbx_strand_id
1 'polypeptide(L)'
;EDGMVWLPCRLAVLSLGVMVGRPWWLLTTARREGAADLSPNASVSMAVYAHAVGVRLGGRNRYGRQERDKPLLGTGHPDPQPASVLAMVQLTRRGLLLWLVLAGMLSC
;
A
#
# COMPACT_ATOMS: atom_id res chain seq x y z
N GLU A 1 -10.37 12.55 -9.67
CA GLU A 1 -10.46 11.17 -9.12
C GLU A 1 -9.56 10.97 -7.90
N ASP A 2 -8.27 11.32 -7.97
CA ASP A 2 -7.37 11.19 -6.83
C ASP A 2 -7.71 12.07 -5.60
N GLY A 3 -8.50 13.13 -5.74
CA GLY A 3 -8.97 13.90 -4.58
C GLY A 3 -9.85 13.09 -3.62
N MET A 4 -10.82 12.32 -4.15
CA MET A 4 -11.78 11.57 -3.34
C MET A 4 -11.15 10.42 -2.56
N VAL A 5 -10.15 9.77 -3.15
CA VAL A 5 -9.43 8.66 -2.50
C VAL A 5 -8.23 9.14 -1.68
N TRP A 6 -8.07 10.45 -1.49
CA TRP A 6 -6.97 10.98 -0.69
C TRP A 6 -7.05 10.51 0.76
N LEU A 7 -8.18 10.75 1.42
CA LEU A 7 -8.39 10.40 2.83
C LEU A 7 -8.37 8.88 3.05
N PRO A 8 -9.14 8.05 2.28
CA PRO A 8 -9.09 6.60 2.39
C PRO A 8 -7.67 6.03 2.25
N CYS A 9 -6.86 6.55 1.31
CA CYS A 9 -5.49 6.11 1.12
C CYS A 9 -4.62 6.35 2.37
N ARG A 10 -4.73 7.53 3.03
CA ARG A 10 -3.89 7.84 4.21
C ARG A 10 -4.33 7.03 5.41
N LEU A 11 -5.63 6.81 5.57
CA LEU A 11 -6.17 5.91 6.58
C LEU A 11 -5.63 4.50 6.39
N ALA A 12 -5.63 3.96 5.17
CA ALA A 12 -5.06 2.65 4.88
C ALA A 12 -3.56 2.57 5.22
N VAL A 13 -2.77 3.59 4.84
CA VAL A 13 -1.34 3.66 5.15
C VAL A 13 -1.10 3.68 6.65
N LEU A 14 -1.87 4.47 7.40
CA LEU A 14 -1.77 4.55 8.85
C LEU A 14 -2.18 3.24 9.52
N SER A 15 -3.29 2.62 9.11
CA SER A 15 -3.74 1.33 9.63
C SER A 15 -2.66 0.26 9.46
N LEU A 16 -2.14 0.10 8.24
CA LEU A 16 -1.06 -0.84 7.96
C LEU A 16 0.21 -0.51 8.75
N GLY A 17 0.52 0.79 8.83
CA GLY A 17 1.56 1.37 9.66
C GLY A 17 1.53 0.91 11.11
N VAL A 18 0.37 1.03 11.74
CA VAL A 18 0.11 0.61 13.13
C VAL A 18 0.21 -0.91 13.25
N MET A 19 -0.38 -1.66 12.32
CA MET A 19 -0.37 -3.12 12.35
C MET A 19 1.02 -3.75 12.28
N VAL A 20 1.98 -3.09 11.63
CA VAL A 20 3.39 -3.53 11.59
C VAL A 20 4.30 -2.77 12.58
N GLY A 21 3.73 -1.91 13.43
CA GLY A 21 4.45 -1.19 14.48
C GLY A 21 5.35 -0.04 14.00
N ARG A 22 5.23 0.41 12.75
CA ARG A 22 6.10 1.45 12.15
C ARG A 22 5.30 2.50 11.36
N PRO A 23 4.28 3.16 11.95
CA PRO A 23 3.35 4.01 11.21
C PRO A 23 4.01 5.22 10.55
N TRP A 24 4.88 5.94 11.27
CA TRP A 24 5.52 7.13 10.74
C TRP A 24 6.52 6.83 9.63
N TRP A 25 7.28 5.74 9.78
CA TRP A 25 8.23 5.30 8.76
C TRP A 25 7.48 4.89 7.48
N LEU A 26 6.45 4.04 7.57
CA LEU A 26 5.67 3.66 6.40
C LEU A 26 4.96 4.84 5.74
N LEU A 27 4.41 5.75 6.54
CA LEU A 27 3.73 6.93 6.02
C LEU A 27 4.68 7.82 5.22
N THR A 28 5.89 8.05 5.73
CA THR A 28 6.89 8.90 5.08
C THR A 28 7.50 8.24 3.85
N THR A 29 7.88 6.97 3.93
CA THR A 29 8.47 6.25 2.78
C THR A 29 7.46 6.02 1.67
N ALA A 30 6.24 5.55 1.99
CA ALA A 30 5.21 5.31 0.98
C ALA A 30 4.79 6.60 0.26
N ARG A 31 4.69 7.72 0.98
CA ARG A 31 4.45 9.04 0.37
C ARG A 31 5.56 9.45 -0.57
N ARG A 32 6.82 9.30 -0.15
CA ARG A 32 7.98 9.67 -0.97
C ARG A 32 8.04 8.87 -2.27
N GLU A 33 7.86 7.55 -2.19
CA GLU A 33 7.95 6.67 -3.36
C GLU A 33 6.72 6.80 -4.28
N GLY A 34 5.53 6.99 -3.71
CA GLY A 34 4.29 7.06 -4.48
C GLY A 34 3.97 8.42 -5.10
N ALA A 35 4.59 9.52 -4.65
CA ALA A 35 4.24 10.87 -5.08
C ALA A 35 4.52 11.19 -6.56
N ALA A 36 5.43 10.44 -7.21
CA ALA A 36 5.85 10.70 -8.58
C ALA A 36 4.99 10.02 -9.66
N ASP A 37 4.04 9.17 -9.28
CA ASP A 37 3.15 8.48 -10.24
C ASP A 37 2.01 9.38 -10.73
N LEU A 38 1.46 9.08 -11.90
CA LEU A 38 0.27 9.72 -12.45
C LEU A 38 -0.96 9.58 -11.54
N SER A 39 -1.01 8.50 -10.74
CA SER A 39 -1.96 8.36 -9.64
C SER A 39 -1.23 8.20 -8.31
N PRO A 40 -0.93 9.31 -7.61
CA PRO A 40 -0.18 9.26 -6.36
C PRO A 40 -0.81 8.36 -5.30
N ASN A 41 -2.15 8.34 -5.17
CA ASN A 41 -2.77 7.54 -4.10
C ASN A 41 -2.71 6.04 -4.36
N ALA A 42 -2.76 5.62 -5.63
CA ALA A 42 -2.57 4.23 -6.00
C ALA A 42 -1.14 3.78 -5.66
N SER A 43 -0.14 4.59 -6.01
CA SER A 43 1.26 4.24 -5.73
C SER A 43 1.63 4.36 -4.26
N VAL A 44 1.07 5.32 -3.52
CA VAL A 44 1.24 5.40 -2.05
C VAL A 44 0.64 4.17 -1.36
N SER A 45 -0.56 3.74 -1.76
CA SER A 45 -1.18 2.53 -1.17
C SER A 45 -0.42 1.26 -1.55
N MET A 46 0.12 1.17 -2.76
CA MET A 46 0.97 0.06 -3.17
C MET A 46 2.32 0.04 -2.41
N ALA A 47 2.93 1.21 -2.20
CA ALA A 47 4.22 1.32 -1.49
C ALA A 47 4.12 0.91 -0.02
N VAL A 48 3.01 1.22 0.67
CA VAL A 48 2.84 0.76 2.05
C VAL A 48 2.73 -0.77 2.13
N TYR A 49 2.04 -1.43 1.19
CA TYR A 49 2.01 -2.90 1.12
C TYR A 49 3.38 -3.48 0.77
N ALA A 50 4.09 -2.87 -0.20
CA ALA A 50 5.44 -3.27 -0.60
C ALA A 50 6.38 -3.30 0.62
N HIS A 51 6.40 -2.23 1.41
CA HIS A 51 7.22 -2.16 2.61
C HIS A 51 6.72 -3.02 3.77
N ALA A 52 5.39 -3.16 3.96
CA ALA A 52 4.83 -3.97 5.04
C ALA A 52 5.07 -5.48 4.82
N VAL A 53 5.08 -5.93 3.58
CA VAL A 53 5.34 -7.34 3.20
C VAL A 53 6.82 -7.60 2.92
N GLY A 54 7.61 -6.55 2.66
CA GLY A 54 9.03 -6.67 2.39
C GLY A 54 9.34 -7.10 0.95
N VAL A 55 8.67 -6.49 -0.03
CA VAL A 55 8.88 -6.76 -1.46
C VAL A 55 8.98 -5.47 -2.25
N ARG A 56 9.61 -5.56 -3.42
CA ARG A 56 9.65 -4.50 -4.42
C ARG A 56 8.48 -4.62 -5.39
N LEU A 57 7.83 -3.51 -5.72
CA LEU A 57 6.74 -3.42 -6.70
C LEU A 57 7.01 -2.30 -7.70
N GLY A 58 6.19 -2.22 -8.75
CA GLY A 58 6.30 -1.20 -9.80
C GLY A 58 7.27 -1.60 -10.91
N GLY A 59 7.89 -0.61 -11.55
CA GLY A 59 8.74 -0.83 -12.71
C GLY A 59 7.95 -0.92 -14.02
N ARG A 60 8.46 -1.70 -14.99
CA ARG A 60 7.90 -1.84 -16.33
C ARG A 60 6.63 -2.69 -16.30
N ASN A 61 5.46 -2.05 -16.37
CA ASN A 61 4.19 -2.75 -16.48
C ASN A 61 3.76 -2.86 -17.94
N ARG A 62 3.25 -4.03 -18.34
CA ARG A 62 2.69 -4.24 -19.68
C ARG A 62 1.16 -4.36 -19.62
N TYR A 63 0.48 -3.38 -20.19
CA TYR A 63 -0.97 -3.36 -20.38
C TYR A 63 -1.30 -3.66 -21.84
N GLY A 64 -1.60 -4.92 -22.14
CA GLY A 64 -1.78 -5.38 -23.52
C GLY A 64 -0.49 -5.20 -24.33
N ARG A 65 -0.51 -4.30 -25.34
CA ARG A 65 0.67 -3.95 -26.14
C ARG A 65 1.42 -2.71 -25.63
N GLN A 66 0.85 -1.98 -24.66
CA GLN A 66 1.46 -0.76 -24.14
C GLN A 66 2.30 -1.07 -22.91
N GLU A 67 3.57 -0.67 -22.95
CA GLU A 67 4.41 -0.67 -21.77
C GLU A 67 4.31 0.69 -21.08
N ARG A 68 4.21 0.68 -19.75
CA ARG A 68 4.17 1.87 -18.91
C ARG A 68 5.17 1.69 -17.77
N ASP A 69 6.08 2.65 -17.65
CA ASP A 69 7.00 2.70 -16.53
C ASP A 69 6.28 3.28 -15.31
N LYS A 70 6.31 2.55 -14.21
CA LYS A 70 5.87 3.00 -12.90
C LYS A 70 7.06 3.20 -11.96
N PRO A 71 6.95 4.12 -10.98
CA PRO A 71 7.98 4.23 -9.96
C PRO A 71 8.19 2.90 -9.26
N LEU A 72 9.45 2.62 -8.89
CA LEU A 72 9.77 1.48 -8.04
C LEU A 72 9.32 1.80 -6.61
N LEU A 73 8.62 0.86 -6.00
CA LEU A 73 8.07 0.95 -4.66
C LEU A 73 8.65 -0.18 -3.81
N GLY A 74 8.88 0.05 -2.52
CA GLY A 74 9.56 -0.90 -1.66
C GLY A 74 11.05 -0.99 -1.96
N THR A 75 11.72 0.14 -2.21
CA THR A 75 13.13 0.17 -2.60
C THR A 75 14.00 -0.56 -1.57
N GLY A 76 14.86 -1.47 -2.03
CA GLY A 76 15.76 -2.27 -1.18
C GLY A 76 15.19 -3.64 -0.77
N HIS A 77 13.92 -3.93 -1.08
CA HIS A 77 13.33 -5.25 -0.88
C HIS A 77 13.53 -6.17 -2.09
N PRO A 78 13.47 -7.51 -1.91
CA PRO A 78 13.55 -8.48 -3.01
C PRO A 78 12.31 -8.43 -3.91
N ASP A 79 12.41 -9.09 -5.06
CA ASP A 79 11.27 -9.27 -5.97
C ASP A 79 10.17 -10.12 -5.33
N PRO A 80 8.89 -9.87 -5.69
CA PRO A 80 7.76 -10.53 -5.05
C PRO A 80 7.72 -12.01 -5.41
N GLN A 81 7.41 -12.84 -4.42
CA GLN A 81 7.20 -14.28 -4.58
C GLN A 81 5.70 -14.61 -4.44
N PRO A 82 5.25 -15.81 -4.86
CA PRO A 82 3.86 -16.21 -4.65
C PRO A 82 3.42 -16.10 -3.17
N ALA A 83 4.32 -16.38 -2.22
CA ALA A 83 4.08 -16.19 -0.80
C ALA A 83 3.81 -14.73 -0.40
N SER A 84 4.41 -13.77 -1.10
CA SER A 84 4.19 -12.33 -0.88
C SER A 84 2.75 -11.92 -1.19
N VAL A 85 2.13 -12.51 -2.22
CA VAL A 85 0.72 -12.29 -2.55
C VAL A 85 -0.17 -12.77 -1.39
N LEU A 86 0.11 -13.97 -0.86
CA LEU A 86 -0.63 -14.50 0.29
C LEU A 86 -0.46 -13.61 1.53
N ALA A 87 0.76 -13.11 1.78
CA ALA A 87 1.02 -12.18 2.87
C ALA A 87 0.25 -10.87 2.70
N MET A 88 0.19 -10.30 1.48
CA MET A 88 -0.61 -9.12 1.19
C MET A 88 -2.10 -9.37 1.45
N VAL A 89 -2.65 -10.50 0.98
CA VAL A 89 -4.06 -10.85 1.21
C VAL A 89 -4.36 -11.00 2.70
N GLN A 90 -3.50 -11.68 3.46
CA GLN A 90 -3.66 -11.83 4.90
C GLN A 90 -3.63 -10.47 5.62
N LEU A 91 -2.72 -9.59 5.22
CA LEU A 91 -2.62 -8.25 5.78
C LEU A 91 -3.88 -7.42 5.49
N THR A 92 -4.40 -7.48 4.26
CA THR A 92 -5.67 -6.86 3.88
C THR A 92 -6.83 -7.37 4.74
N ARG A 93 -6.93 -8.69 4.96
CA ARG A 93 -7.97 -9.29 5.81
C ARG A 93 -7.90 -8.80 7.24
N ARG A 94 -6.70 -8.72 7.81
CA ARG A 94 -6.50 -8.17 9.17
C ARG A 94 -6.92 -6.70 9.23
N GLY A 95 -6.58 -5.92 8.21
CA GLY A 95 -7.02 -4.52 8.09
C GLY A 95 -8.54 -4.39 8.01
N LEU A 96 -9.20 -5.23 7.21
CA LEU A 96 -10.66 -5.28 7.13
C LEU A 96 -11.29 -5.57 8.50
N LEU A 97 -10.80 -6.60 9.21
CA LEU A 97 -11.29 -6.95 10.55
C LEU A 97 -11.11 -5.80 11.54
N LEU A 98 -9.96 -5.11 11.51
CA LEU A 98 -9.72 -3.91 12.32
C LEU A 98 -10.80 -2.85 12.08
N TRP A 99 -11.08 -2.53 10.81
CA TRP A 99 -12.08 -1.51 10.48
C TRP A 99 -13.51 -1.94 10.82
N LEU A 100 -13.85 -3.21 10.67
CA LEU A 100 -15.16 -3.75 11.11
C LEU A 100 -15.34 -3.64 12.62
N VAL A 101 -14.30 -3.95 13.41
CA VAL A 101 -14.34 -3.80 14.88
C VAL A 101 -14.49 -2.32 15.26
N LEU A 102 -13.69 -1.43 14.66
CA LEU A 102 -13.78 0.01 14.93
C LEU A 102 -15.16 0.58 14.58
N ALA A 103 -15.71 0.21 13.43
CA ALA A 103 -17.05 0.62 13.03
C ALA A 103 -18.12 0.07 13.99
N GLY A 104 -18.00 -1.19 14.42
CA GLY A 104 -18.89 -1.78 15.42
C GLY A 104 -18.85 -1.04 16.75
N MET A 105 -17.66 -0.72 17.26
CA MET A 105 -17.48 0.04 18.51
C MET A 105 -18.03 1.46 18.44
N LEU A 106 -17.95 2.12 17.29
CA LEU A 106 -18.52 3.46 17.07
C LEU A 106 -20.04 3.46 16.89
N SER A 107 -20.64 2.29 16.63
CA SER A 107 -22.08 2.15 16.42
C SER A 107 -22.83 1.73 17.70
N CYS A 108 -22.10 1.46 18.78
CA CYS A 108 -22.62 1.14 20.11
C CYS A 108 -22.63 2.40 20.99
#